data_AF-A0A0J7KVS0-F1
#
_entry.id   AF-A0A0J7KVS0-F1
#
_cell.length_a   1.000
_cell.length_b   1.000
_cell.length_c   1.000
_cell.angle_alpha   90.00
_cell.angle_beta   90.00
_cell.angle_gamma   90.00
#
_symmetry.space_group_name_H-M   'P 1'
#
loop_
_entity.id
_entity.type
_entity.pdbx_description
1 polymer ?
#
loop_
_entity_poly.entity_id
_entity_poly.type
_entity_poly.pdbx_seq_one_letter_code
_entity_poly.pdbx_strand_id
1 'polypeptide(L)'
;MPVLKECTEKQIEYETQQECVFKNISIEQVYKRTIKDKEIEKAELLLTDLPEESITKEINKDGLISISYTITPKKTDIEFQFEGGVTTLSLEQLDKDVKRIIIHSAD
;
A
#
# COMPACT_ATOMS: atom_id res chain seq x y z
N MET A 1 -21.38 -7.43 -4.81
CA MET A 1 -21.66 -5.98 -4.78
C MET A 1 -20.38 -5.25 -5.16
N PRO A 2 -20.41 -4.23 -6.03
CA PRO A 2 -19.25 -3.38 -6.25
C PRO A 2 -18.93 -2.64 -4.94
N VAL A 3 -17.67 -2.61 -4.55
CA VAL A 3 -17.26 -1.80 -3.39
C VAL A 3 -17.09 -0.38 -3.90
N LEU A 4 -17.85 0.53 -3.30
CA LEU A 4 -17.71 1.95 -3.57
C LEU A 4 -16.36 2.39 -3.00
N LYS A 5 -15.46 2.86 -3.87
CA LYS A 5 -14.23 3.56 -3.48
C LYS A 5 -14.28 4.99 -4.00
N GLU A 6 -13.95 5.93 -3.14
CA GLU A 6 -13.81 7.35 -3.49
C GLU A 6 -12.34 7.69 -3.44
N CYS A 7 -11.75 8.09 -4.57
CA CYS A 7 -10.33 8.35 -4.70
C CYS A 7 -10.07 9.81 -5.06
N THR A 8 -9.01 10.36 -4.48
CA THR A 8 -8.48 11.69 -4.78
C THR A 8 -6.99 11.58 -5.04
N GLU A 9 -6.49 12.34 -6.00
CA GLU A 9 -5.08 12.35 -6.38
C GLU A 9 -4.51 13.74 -6.15
N LYS A 10 -3.26 13.78 -5.70
CA LYS A 10 -2.47 14.99 -5.51
C LYS A 10 -1.09 14.76 -6.10
N GLN A 11 -0.60 15.76 -6.83
CA GLN A 11 0.77 15.80 -7.32
C GLN A 11 1.47 16.98 -6.66
N ILE A 12 2.62 16.71 -6.04
CA ILE A 12 3.45 17.69 -5.34
C ILE A 12 4.88 17.49 -5.81
N GLU A 13 5.33 18.30 -6.79
CA GLU A 13 6.69 18.33 -7.36
C GLU A 13 7.31 16.95 -7.65
N TYR A 14 7.91 16.28 -6.67
CA TYR A 14 8.56 14.95 -6.78
C TYR A 14 7.77 13.79 -6.14
N GLU A 15 6.55 14.06 -5.70
CA GLU A 15 5.68 13.10 -5.04
C GLU A 15 4.29 13.03 -5.71
N THR A 16 3.81 11.81 -5.93
CA THR A 16 2.41 11.56 -6.28
C THR A 16 1.72 10.84 -5.13
N GLN A 17 0.61 11.40 -4.67
CA GLN A 17 -0.21 10.82 -3.61
C GLN A 17 -1.61 10.51 -4.13
N GLN A 18 -2.03 9.26 -3.97
CA GLN A 18 -3.41 8.83 -4.21
C GLN A 18 -4.03 8.38 -2.88
N GLU A 19 -5.12 9.02 -2.49
CA GLU A 19 -5.90 8.69 -1.30
C GLU A 19 -7.26 8.12 -1.73
N CYS A 20 -7.59 6.91 -1.29
CA CYS A 20 -8.87 6.26 -1.53
C CYS A 20 -9.55 5.86 -0.23
N VAL A 21 -10.86 6.05 -0.12
CA VAL A 21 -11.67 5.53 0.98
C VAL A 21 -12.58 4.43 0.47
N PHE A 22 -12.47 3.24 1.04
CA PHE A 22 -13.29 2.08 0.72
C PHE A 22 -14.35 1.88 1.79
N LYS A 23 -15.62 1.76 1.38
CA LYS A 23 -16.74 1.64 2.30
C LYS A 23 -17.01 0.20 2.75
N ASN A 24 -17.27 0.01 4.04
CA ASN A 24 -17.72 -1.26 4.64
C ASN A 24 -16.83 -2.46 4.26
N ILE A 25 -15.52 -2.33 4.50
CA ILE A 25 -14.49 -3.30 4.10
C ILE A 25 -13.39 -3.35 5.18
N SER A 26 -12.64 -4.45 5.23
CA SER A 26 -11.48 -4.60 6.12
C SER A 26 -10.16 -4.30 5.41
N ILE A 27 -9.12 -3.97 6.19
CA ILE A 27 -7.75 -3.75 5.68
C ILE A 27 -7.29 -4.93 4.81
N GLU A 28 -7.48 -6.17 5.26
CA GLU A 28 -7.06 -7.37 4.53
C GLU A 28 -7.72 -7.47 3.15
N GLN A 29 -9.01 -7.10 3.05
CA GLN A 29 -9.75 -7.12 1.79
C GLN A 29 -9.26 -6.02 0.84
N VAL A 30 -8.95 -4.82 1.36
CA VAL A 30 -8.35 -3.74 0.55
C VAL A 30 -6.94 -4.11 0.09
N TYR A 31 -6.13 -4.73 0.94
CA TYR A 31 -4.80 -5.21 0.61
C TYR A 31 -4.84 -6.22 -0.55
N LYS A 32 -5.63 -7.30 -0.43
CA LYS A 32 -5.77 -8.32 -1.46
C LYS A 32 -6.27 -7.76 -2.79
N ARG A 33 -7.16 -6.77 -2.75
CA ARG A 33 -7.63 -6.07 -3.95
C ARG A 33 -6.54 -5.22 -4.58
N THR A 34 -5.81 -4.46 -3.78
CA THR A 34 -4.71 -3.61 -4.26
C THR A 34 -3.68 -4.46 -5.02
N ILE A 35 -3.36 -5.66 -4.53
CA ILE A 35 -2.52 -6.64 -5.24
C ILE A 35 -3.18 -7.13 -6.53
N LYS A 36 -4.43 -7.60 -6.43
CA LYS A 36 -5.16 -8.20 -7.55
C LYS A 36 -5.35 -7.22 -8.71
N ASP A 37 -5.70 -5.98 -8.39
CA ASP A 37 -5.96 -4.91 -9.35
C ASP A 37 -4.65 -4.26 -9.85
N LYS A 38 -3.49 -4.70 -9.33
CA LYS A 38 -2.16 -4.21 -9.68
C LYS A 38 -2.04 -2.69 -9.56
N GLU A 39 -2.61 -2.14 -8.50
CA GLU A 39 -2.63 -0.69 -8.26
C GLU A 39 -1.28 -0.15 -7.74
N ILE A 40 -0.28 -1.01 -7.55
CA ILE A 40 1.08 -0.68 -7.13
C ILE A 40 2.06 -1.46 -8.00
N GLU A 41 3.19 -0.83 -8.35
CA GLU A 41 4.27 -1.50 -9.05
C GLU A 41 4.86 -2.65 -8.22
N LYS A 42 5.27 -3.74 -8.88
CA LYS A 42 5.85 -4.91 -8.22
C LYS A 42 4.92 -5.56 -7.18
N ALA A 43 3.60 -5.33 -7.25
CA ALA A 43 2.63 -5.91 -6.32
C ALA A 43 2.64 -7.45 -6.32
N GLU A 44 3.17 -8.12 -7.36
CA GLU A 44 3.34 -9.58 -7.33
C GLU A 44 4.41 -10.09 -6.36
N LEU A 45 5.26 -9.20 -5.84
CA LEU A 45 6.31 -9.53 -4.86
C LEU A 45 5.85 -9.40 -3.41
N LEU A 46 4.66 -8.82 -3.19
CA LEU A 46 4.00 -8.73 -1.90
C LEU A 46 3.64 -10.11 -1.34
N LEU A 47 3.54 -10.21 -0.01
CA LEU A 47 2.97 -11.39 0.63
C LEU A 47 1.50 -11.56 0.24
N THR A 48 1.05 -12.81 0.12
CA THR A 48 -0.36 -13.11 -0.21
C THR A 48 -1.33 -12.57 0.83
N ASP A 49 -0.92 -12.60 2.09
CA ASP A 49 -1.65 -12.10 3.25
C ASP A 49 -0.76 -11.12 4.02
N LEU A 50 -1.39 -10.22 4.79
CA LEU A 50 -0.64 -9.33 5.67
C LEU A 50 0.03 -10.15 6.80
N PRO A 51 1.29 -9.86 7.14
CA PRO A 51 1.94 -10.51 8.27
C PRO A 51 1.28 -10.07 9.59
N GLU A 52 1.38 -10.90 10.63
CA GLU A 52 0.86 -10.60 11.97
C GLU A 52 1.71 -9.57 12.71
N GLU A 53 2.99 -9.48 12.35
CA GLU A 53 3.99 -8.59 12.93
C GLU A 53 4.76 -7.83 11.85
N SER A 54 5.42 -6.74 12.25
CA SER A 54 6.25 -5.97 11.35
C SER A 54 7.45 -6.79 10.87
N ILE A 55 7.66 -6.84 9.56
CA ILE A 55 8.76 -7.59 8.95
C ILE A 55 9.35 -6.80 7.78
N THR A 56 10.62 -7.05 7.48
CA THR A 56 11.25 -6.56 6.25
C THR A 56 11.73 -7.75 5.43
N LYS A 57 11.43 -7.73 4.14
CA LYS A 57 11.87 -8.73 3.18
C LYS A 57 12.82 -8.09 2.19
N GLU A 58 14.06 -8.56 2.17
CA GLU A 58 15.01 -8.21 1.12
C GLU A 58 14.61 -8.90 -0.19
N ILE A 59 14.63 -8.13 -1.28
CA ILE A 59 14.23 -8.59 -2.61
C ILE A 59 15.41 -8.54 -3.58
N ASN A 60 16.13 -7.42 -3.62
CA ASN A 60 17.30 -7.18 -4.48
C ASN A 60 17.09 -7.64 -5.93
N LYS A 61 15.95 -7.25 -6.52
CA LYS A 61 15.55 -7.69 -7.86
C LYS A 61 14.79 -6.58 -8.60
N ASP A 62 15.14 -6.38 -9.88
CA ASP A 62 14.49 -5.42 -10.78
C ASP A 62 14.42 -4.00 -10.18
N GLY A 63 15.49 -3.53 -9.52
CA GLY A 63 15.58 -2.22 -8.89
C GLY A 63 14.85 -2.10 -7.54
N LEU A 64 14.09 -3.12 -7.11
CA LEU A 64 13.48 -3.19 -5.79
C LEU A 64 14.46 -3.82 -4.80
N ILE A 65 14.86 -3.05 -3.79
CA ILE A 65 15.80 -3.42 -2.75
C ILE A 65 15.09 -4.25 -1.69
N SER A 66 14.01 -3.73 -1.11
CA SER A 66 13.27 -4.39 -0.04
C SER A 66 11.80 -3.97 0.01
N ILE A 67 11.00 -4.79 0.70
CA ILE A 67 9.63 -4.47 1.10
C ILE A 67 9.54 -4.58 2.62
N SER A 68 9.19 -3.48 3.28
CA SER A 68 8.98 -3.41 4.73
C SER A 68 7.49 -3.33 5.03
N TYR A 69 7.03 -4.11 6.00
CA TYR A 69 5.67 -4.11 6.53
C TYR A 69 5.73 -3.63 7.96
N THR A 70 5.02 -2.54 8.26
CA THR A 70 4.86 -2.01 9.61
C THR A 70 3.42 -2.23 10.04
N ILE A 71 3.22 -3.15 10.98
CA ILE A 71 1.89 -3.57 11.46
C ILE A 71 1.58 -2.89 12.79
N THR A 72 0.43 -2.21 12.85
CA THR A 72 -0.12 -1.63 14.07
C THR A 72 -1.62 -1.99 14.18
N PRO A 73 -2.27 -1.81 15.35
CA PRO A 73 -3.63 -2.31 15.58
C PRO A 73 -4.71 -1.82 14.61
N LYS A 74 -4.51 -0.65 13.99
CA LYS A 74 -5.46 -0.04 13.05
C LYS A 74 -4.84 0.37 11.73
N LYS A 75 -3.54 0.17 11.54
CA LYS A 75 -2.82 0.66 10.39
C LYS A 75 -1.73 -0.32 9.98
N THR A 76 -1.62 -0.51 8.68
CA THR A 76 -0.55 -1.24 8.04
C THR A 76 0.11 -0.33 7.03
N ASP A 77 1.40 -0.06 7.21
CA ASP A 77 2.23 0.64 6.25
C ASP A 77 3.14 -0.36 5.55
N ILE A 78 3.26 -0.24 4.23
CA ILE A 78 4.09 -1.10 3.40
C ILE A 78 4.96 -0.21 2.54
N GLU A 79 6.27 -0.31 2.72
CA GLU A 79 7.25 0.52 2.03
C GLU A 79 8.05 -0.34 1.06
N PHE A 80 8.06 0.07 -0.20
CA PHE A 80 8.85 -0.50 -1.27
C PHE A 80 10.04 0.41 -1.49
N GLN A 81 11.22 -0.08 -1.11
CA GLN A 81 12.47 0.64 -1.29
C GLN A 81 13.05 0.31 -2.66
N PHE A 82 13.07 1.29 -3.56
CA PHE A 82 13.74 1.17 -4.85
C PHE A 82 15.09 1.89 -4.82
N GLU A 83 15.95 1.60 -5.79
CA GLU A 83 17.23 2.29 -5.96
C GLU A 83 17.10 3.79 -6.26
N GLY A 84 15.94 4.23 -6.79
CA GLY A 84 15.69 5.63 -7.18
C GLY A 84 14.47 6.28 -6.51
N GLY A 85 13.99 5.72 -5.40
CA GLY A 85 12.84 6.29 -4.68
C GLY A 85 12.13 5.29 -3.78
N VAL A 86 11.01 5.73 -3.22
CA VAL A 86 10.19 4.94 -2.29
C VAL A 86 8.74 4.97 -2.75
N THR A 87 8.08 3.81 -2.69
CA THR A 87 6.63 3.74 -2.78
C THR A 87 6.06 3.26 -1.46
N THR A 88 5.13 4.03 -0.90
CA THR A 88 4.48 3.71 0.38
C THR A 88 3.00 3.42 0.16
N LEU A 89 2.55 2.25 0.60
CA LEU A 89 1.15 1.89 0.74
C LEU A 89 0.76 1.93 2.21
N SER A 90 -0.11 2.86 2.58
CA SER A 90 -0.72 2.93 3.90
C SER A 90 -2.17 2.44 3.84
N LEU A 91 -2.54 1.54 4.74
CA LEU A 91 -3.89 1.06 4.94
C LEU A 91 -4.31 1.35 6.38
N GLU A 92 -5.36 2.14 6.57
CA GLU A 92 -5.85 2.56 7.89
C GLU A 92 -7.33 2.23 8.05
N GLN A 93 -7.68 1.55 9.13
CA GLN A 93 -9.06 1.20 9.47
C GLN A 93 -9.77 2.41 10.07
N LEU A 94 -10.83 2.88 9.41
CA LEU A 94 -11.71 3.96 9.83
C LEU A 94 -13.09 3.40 10.19
N ASP A 95 -13.25 2.93 11.44
CA ASP A 95 -14.45 2.20 11.88
C ASP A 95 -14.74 0.99 10.96
N LYS A 96 -15.75 1.09 10.10
CA LYS A 96 -16.15 0.06 9.11
C LYS A 96 -15.54 0.28 7.72
N ASP A 97 -14.92 1.43 7.50
CA ASP A 97 -14.32 1.83 6.23
C ASP A 97 -12.80 1.67 6.32
N VAL A 98 -12.11 1.69 5.18
CA VAL A 98 -10.65 1.67 5.12
C VAL A 98 -10.16 2.80 4.26
N LYS A 99 -9.24 3.58 4.80
CA LYS A 99 -8.46 4.56 4.06
C LYS A 99 -7.22 3.89 3.50
N ARG A 100 -6.99 4.03 2.21
CA ARG A 100 -5.77 3.65 1.53
C ARG A 100 -5.06 4.89 1.03
N ILE A 101 -3.77 4.98 1.25
CA ILE A 101 -2.91 5.99 0.65
C ILE A 101 -1.80 5.28 -0.09
N ILE A 102 -1.56 5.66 -1.34
CA ILE A 102 -0.39 5.25 -2.11
C ILE A 102 0.41 6.51 -2.39
N ILE A 103 1.67 6.51 -1.99
CA ILE A 103 2.60 7.60 -2.17
C ILE A 103 3.76 7.08 -3.00
N HIS A 104 4.11 7.80 -4.07
CA HIS A 104 5.30 7.57 -4.85
C HIS A 104 6.20 8.79 -4.71
N SER A 105 7.36 8.62 -4.11
CA SER A 105 8.34 9.69 -3.91
C SER A 105 9.63 9.29 -4.62
N ALA A 106 10.04 10.08 -5.61
CA ALA A 106 11.33 9.92 -6.27
C ALA A 106 12.41 10.70 -5.50
N ASP A 107 13.61 10.13 -5.40
CA ASP A 107 14.80 10.83 -4.87
C ASP A 107 15.48 11.68 -5.97
#